data_AF-D5ML52-F1
#
_entry.id   AF-D5ML52-F1
#
_cell.length_a   1.000
_cell.length_b   1.000
_cell.length_c   1.000
_cell.angle_alpha   90.00
_cell.angle_beta   90.00
_cell.angle_gamma   90.00
#
_symmetry.space_group_name_H-M   'P 1'
#
loop_
_entity.id
_entity.type
_entity.pdbx_description
1 polymer ?
#
loop_
_entity_poly.entity_id
_entity_poly.type
_entity_poly.pdbx_seq_one_letter_code
_entity_poly.pdbx_strand_id
1 'polypeptide(L)'
;MGIGALACMIALSNVLPASGQDAMTLERTGTLISGGVECQLFQAESGERYTLIGDLKSFKDGDRVRLTGEIVQMSHCMQETTLLLNTITDAPSDRHRSLPPQR
;
A
#
# COMPACT_ATOMS: atom_id res chain seq x y z
N MET A 1 -14.53 -28.54 -51.05
CA MET A 1 -14.87 -27.97 -49.73
C MET A 1 -13.56 -27.46 -49.15
N GLY A 2 -13.09 -26.23 -49.29
CA GLY A 2 -13.73 -24.93 -49.41
C GLY A 2 -13.36 -24.12 -48.16
N ILE A 3 -12.45 -23.13 -48.32
CA ILE A 3 -12.19 -21.90 -47.52
C ILE A 3 -12.13 -22.02 -45.98
N GLY A 4 -11.11 -21.54 -45.29
CA GLY A 4 -10.46 -20.24 -45.43
C GLY A 4 -10.34 -19.65 -44.01
N ALA A 5 -9.22 -18.96 -43.74
CA ALA A 5 -8.87 -18.41 -42.43
C ALA A 5 -10.00 -17.58 -41.80
N LEU A 6 -10.20 -17.74 -40.48
CA LEU A 6 -10.72 -16.67 -39.64
C LEU A 6 -9.72 -16.39 -38.52
N ALA A 7 -9.16 -15.19 -38.63
CA ALA A 7 -8.31 -14.56 -37.64
C ALA A 7 -9.05 -14.39 -36.31
N CYS A 8 -8.27 -14.18 -35.25
CA CYS A 8 -8.16 -12.85 -34.61
C CYS A 8 -7.96 -13.02 -33.10
N MET A 9 -6.75 -12.69 -32.66
CA MET A 9 -6.48 -11.94 -31.44
C MET A 9 -7.29 -12.32 -30.18
N ILE A 10 -6.90 -13.40 -29.51
CA ILE A 10 -7.18 -13.51 -28.08
C ILE A 10 -5.91 -13.04 -27.36
N ALA A 11 -5.99 -11.79 -26.96
CA ALA A 11 -5.08 -11.00 -26.12
C ALA A 11 -3.78 -11.67 -25.66
N LEU A 12 -2.67 -11.00 -26.00
CA LEU A 12 -1.43 -10.95 -25.22
C LEU A 12 -1.77 -10.54 -23.77
N SER A 13 -2.17 -11.48 -22.94
CA SER A 13 -2.22 -11.29 -21.49
C SER A 13 -0.81 -11.54 -20.98
N ASN A 14 0.01 -10.49 -21.01
CA ASN A 14 1.23 -10.40 -20.22
C ASN A 14 0.82 -10.47 -18.73
N VAL A 15 0.65 -11.68 -18.21
CA VAL A 15 0.42 -11.91 -16.78
C VAL A 15 1.67 -12.54 -16.20
N LEU A 16 2.67 -11.71 -15.90
CA LEU A 16 3.76 -12.03 -14.99
C LEU A 16 4.27 -10.71 -14.37
N PRO A 17 4.76 -10.69 -13.12
CA PRO A 17 4.39 -11.50 -11.96
C PRO A 17 4.27 -10.62 -10.69
N ALA A 18 3.69 -11.12 -9.61
CA ALA A 18 4.02 -10.64 -8.26
C ALA A 18 4.20 -11.89 -7.39
N SER A 19 5.26 -12.66 -7.65
CA SER A 19 6.56 -12.55 -6.97
C SER A 19 6.50 -12.99 -5.52
N GLY A 20 7.03 -14.19 -5.27
CA GLY A 20 7.83 -14.50 -4.08
C GLY A 20 7.08 -14.57 -2.76
N GLN A 21 6.83 -15.80 -2.28
CA GLN A 21 6.73 -16.03 -0.85
C GLN A 21 8.14 -16.18 -0.28
N ASP A 22 8.72 -15.09 0.21
CA ASP A 22 9.72 -15.10 1.29
C ASP A 22 9.88 -13.66 1.79
N ALA A 23 9.63 -13.42 3.08
CA ALA A 23 9.27 -12.13 3.72
C ALA A 23 7.90 -11.56 3.27
N MET A 24 6.92 -11.56 4.18
CA MET A 24 5.57 -11.05 3.91
C MET A 24 5.58 -9.51 3.90
N THR A 25 6.09 -8.94 2.80
CA THR A 25 6.07 -7.50 2.55
C THR A 25 4.63 -7.09 2.30
N LEU A 26 4.12 -6.19 3.14
CA LEU A 26 2.79 -5.65 3.10
C LEU A 26 2.81 -4.23 2.54
N GLU A 27 1.95 -3.98 1.56
CA GLU A 27 1.72 -2.64 1.05
C GLU A 27 0.33 -2.14 1.48
N ARG A 28 0.26 -0.97 2.11
CA ARG A 28 -0.99 -0.39 2.61
C ARG A 28 -1.06 1.12 2.39
N THR A 29 -2.26 1.60 2.13
CA THR A 29 -2.59 3.03 2.12
C THR A 29 -3.48 3.32 3.33
N GLY A 30 -3.26 4.47 3.97
CA GLY A 30 -3.99 4.82 5.19
C GLY A 30 -3.53 6.15 5.76
N THR A 31 -3.87 6.38 7.03
CA THR A 31 -3.60 7.64 7.73
C THR A 31 -2.77 7.36 8.98
N LEU A 32 -1.77 8.20 9.24
CA LEU A 32 -1.09 8.21 10.54
C LEU A 32 -2.04 8.81 11.57
N ILE A 33 -2.30 8.10 12.66
CA ILE A 33 -3.21 8.53 13.71
C ILE A 33 -2.47 8.67 15.03
N SER A 34 -2.89 9.65 15.82
CA SER A 34 -2.43 9.80 17.19
C SER A 34 -2.95 8.66 18.07
N GLY A 35 -2.29 8.43 19.20
CA GLY A 35 -2.74 7.47 20.21
C GLY A 35 -1.87 6.22 20.35
N GLY A 36 -0.83 6.06 19.53
CA GLY A 36 0.25 5.12 19.82
C GLY A 36 1.10 5.64 20.98
N VAL A 37 1.12 4.92 22.10
CA VAL A 37 1.86 5.35 23.31
C VAL A 37 3.36 5.15 23.12
N GLU A 38 3.76 4.09 22.41
CA GLU A 38 5.16 3.67 22.25
C GLU A 38 5.67 3.93 20.83
N CYS A 39 4.83 3.68 19.82
CA CYS A 39 5.18 3.78 18.42
C CYS A 39 4.09 4.52 17.65
N GLN A 40 4.43 5.12 16.51
CA GLN A 40 3.46 5.76 15.63
C GLN A 40 2.38 4.75 15.19
N LEU A 41 1.11 5.15 15.32
CA LEU A 41 -0.02 4.32 14.92
C LEU A 41 -0.47 4.67 13.49
N PHE A 42 -0.81 3.65 12.71
CA PHE A 42 -1.30 3.76 11.35
C PHE A 42 -2.63 3.03 11.21
N GLN A 43 -3.60 3.70 10.61
CA GLN A 43 -4.90 3.16 10.28
C GLN A 43 -4.98 2.97 8.77
N ALA A 44 -4.97 1.71 8.32
CA ALA A 44 -5.20 1.38 6.93
C ALA A 44 -6.63 1.75 6.51
N GLU A 45 -6.82 2.04 5.22
CA GLU A 45 -8.16 2.29 4.65
C GLU A 45 -9.09 1.07 4.75
N SER A 46 -8.52 -0.13 4.89
CA SER A 46 -9.27 -1.37 5.18
C SER A 46 -9.87 -1.41 6.60
N GLY A 47 -9.46 -0.50 7.49
CA GLY A 47 -9.85 -0.50 8.90
C GLY A 47 -8.86 -1.25 9.82
N GLU A 48 -7.83 -1.88 9.27
CA GLU A 48 -6.76 -2.52 10.06
C GLU A 48 -5.81 -1.48 10.68
N ARG A 49 -5.36 -1.74 11.91
CA ARG A 49 -4.40 -0.88 12.64
C ARG A 49 -3.06 -1.56 12.80
N TYR A 50 -2.00 -0.76 12.67
CA TYR A 50 -0.63 -1.22 12.80
C TYR A 50 0.21 -0.19 13.53
N THR A 51 1.14 -0.66 14.36
CA THR A 51 2.22 0.17 14.91
C THR A 51 3.37 0.20 13.92
N LEU A 52 3.98 1.36 13.72
CA LEU A 52 5.07 1.55 12.77
C LEU A 52 6.41 1.65 13.51
N ILE A 53 7.39 0.88 13.06
CA ILE A 53 8.80 1.02 13.43
C ILE A 53 9.59 1.41 12.18
N GLY A 54 10.54 2.34 12.32
CA GLY A 54 11.43 2.76 11.25
C GLY A 54 11.39 4.26 11.01
N ASP A 55 11.80 4.67 9.80
CA ASP A 55 11.87 6.08 9.44
C ASP A 55 10.54 6.57 8.83
N LEU A 56 9.85 7.42 9.59
CA LEU A 56 8.63 8.13 9.17
C LEU A 56 8.92 9.39 8.35
N LYS A 57 10.20 9.75 8.17
CA LYS A 57 10.64 10.99 7.53
C LYS A 57 10.01 12.21 8.21
N SER A 58 9.18 12.96 7.47
CA SER A 58 8.48 14.16 7.94
C SER A 58 6.97 13.94 8.10
N PHE A 59 6.49 12.71 7.96
CA PHE A 59 5.07 12.40 8.09
C PHE A 59 4.68 12.38 9.57
N LYS A 60 3.49 12.91 9.85
CA LYS A 60 2.93 13.06 11.20
C LYS A 60 1.46 12.66 11.23
N ASP A 61 0.90 12.64 12.43
CA ASP A 61 -0.52 12.43 12.65
C ASP A 61 -1.38 13.30 11.71
N GLY A 62 -2.35 12.66 11.06
CA GLY A 62 -3.23 13.26 10.06
C GLY A 62 -2.75 13.12 8.61
N ASP A 63 -1.48 12.77 8.37
CA ASP A 63 -0.97 12.59 7.01
C ASP A 63 -1.45 11.26 6.42
N ARG A 64 -1.99 11.33 5.20
CA ARG A 64 -2.39 10.15 4.42
C ARG A 64 -1.20 9.64 3.62
N VAL A 65 -0.77 8.42 3.91
CA VAL A 65 0.46 7.85 3.38
C VAL A 65 0.22 6.49 2.74
N ARG A 66 1.09 6.15 1.79
CA ARG A 66 1.25 4.81 1.27
C ARG A 66 2.56 4.26 1.81
N LEU A 67 2.50 3.10 2.44
CA LEU A 67 3.66 2.45 3.03
C LEU A 67 3.84 1.03 2.51
N THR A 68 5.09 0.59 2.49
CA THR A 68 5.47 -0.81 2.39
C THR A 68 6.26 -1.19 3.63
N GLY A 69 5.98 -2.36 4.18
CA GLY A 69 6.60 -2.80 5.42
C GLY A 69 6.50 -4.31 5.64
N GLU A 70 7.25 -4.82 6.58
CA GLU A 70 7.20 -6.23 6.98
C GLU A 70 6.54 -6.38 8.35
N ILE A 71 5.67 -7.38 8.50
CA ILE A 71 5.08 -7.70 9.81
C ILE A 71 6.16 -8.30 10.69
N VAL A 72 6.45 -7.65 11.82
CA VAL A 72 7.39 -8.17 12.82
C VAL A 72 6.63 -8.76 14.00
N GLN A 73 6.99 -9.99 14.37
CA GLN A 73 6.32 -10.68 15.48
C GLN A 73 6.82 -10.25 16.86
N MET A 74 8.02 -9.66 16.93
CA MET A 74 8.60 -9.14 18.17
C MET A 74 8.91 -7.66 17.98
N SER A 75 8.32 -6.83 18.83
CA SER A 75 8.53 -5.38 18.81
C SER A 75 8.41 -4.79 20.22
N HIS A 76 8.87 -3.56 20.39
CA HIS A 76 8.70 -2.79 21.61
C HIS A 76 7.37 -2.02 21.65
N CYS A 77 6.51 -2.14 20.63
CA CYS A 77 5.30 -1.33 20.52
C CYS A 77 4.10 -1.89 21.31
N MET A 78 4.19 -3.13 21.82
CA MET A 78 3.31 -3.87 22.77
C MET A 78 1.76 -3.78 22.63
N GLN A 79 1.21 -3.03 21.67
CA GLN A 79 -0.22 -2.67 21.56
C GLN A 79 -0.89 -3.34 20.36
N GLU A 80 -0.25 -3.31 19.19
CA GLU A 80 -0.80 -3.87 17.95
C GLU A 80 0.27 -4.63 17.13
N THR A 81 -0.18 -5.27 16.04
CA THR A 81 0.71 -5.79 15.00
C THR A 81 1.65 -4.71 14.53
N THR A 82 2.95 -4.99 14.59
CA THR A 82 3.96 -4.04 14.22
C THR A 82 4.44 -4.26 12.80
N LEU A 83 4.52 -3.16 12.05
CA LEU A 83 5.12 -3.09 10.73
C LEU A 83 6.46 -2.38 10.81
N LEU A 84 7.51 -3.04 10.34
CA LEU A 84 8.79 -2.42 10.05
C LEU A 84 8.68 -1.73 8.69
N LEU A 85 8.82 -0.41 8.65
CA LEU A 85 8.73 0.38 7.44
C LEU A 85 9.93 0.14 6.52
N ASN A 86 9.66 -0.27 5.28
CA ASN A 86 10.64 -0.27 4.19
C ASN A 86 10.55 1.05 3.41
N THR A 87 9.35 1.54 3.12
CA THR A 87 9.15 2.80 2.39
C THR A 87 7.85 3.48 2.85
N ILE A 88 7.89 4.81 2.94
CA ILE A 88 6.73 5.66 3.18
C ILE A 88 6.76 6.84 2.19
N THR A 89 5.62 7.07 1.54
CA THR A 89 5.38 8.14 0.56
C THR A 89 3.99 8.73 0.75
N ASP A 90 3.77 9.94 0.23
CA ASP A 90 2.43 10.50 0.12
C ASP A 90 1.49 9.54 -0.60
N ALA A 91 0.30 9.34 -0.03
CA ALA A 91 -0.72 8.60 -0.74
C ALA A 91 -1.20 9.46 -1.93
N PRO A 92 -1.46 8.86 -3.11
CA PRO A 92 -2.03 9.59 -4.23
C PRO A 92 -3.32 10.27 -3.77
N SER A 93 -3.30 11.61 -3.76
CA SER A 93 -4.46 12.40 -3.38
C SER A 93 -5.49 12.32 -4.51
N ASP A 94 -6.69 11.81 -4.24
CA ASP A 94 -7.81 11.78 -5.20
C ASP A 94 -8.23 13.19 -5.70
N ARG A 95 -7.60 14.24 -5.16
CA ARG A 95 -7.74 15.65 -5.56
C ARG A 95 -7.31 15.96 -7.00
N HIS A 96 -6.75 15.01 -7.76
CA HIS A 96 -6.50 15.20 -9.20
C HIS A 96 -7.69 14.81 -10.10
N ARG A 97 -8.77 14.21 -9.57
CA ARG A 97 -9.98 13.90 -10.35
C ARG A 97 -11.05 15.00 -10.31
N SER A 98 -10.67 16.23 -9.98
CA SER A 98 -11.57 17.40 -9.92
C SER A 98 -11.25 18.50 -10.93
N LEU A 99 -10.35 18.28 -11.89
CA LEU A 99 -10.23 19.19 -13.03
C LEU A 99 -11.41 18.92 -13.98
N PRO A 100 -12.40 19.82 -14.12
CA PRO A 100 -13.37 19.71 -15.20
C PRO A 100 -12.63 19.73 -16.55
N PRO A 101 -13.16 19.07 -17.59
CA PRO A 101 -12.59 19.16 -18.93
C PRO A 101 -12.50 20.63 -19.34
N GLN A 102 -11.29 21.10 -19.61
CA GLN A 102 -11.10 22.43 -20.19
C GLN A 102 -11.70 22.38 -21.60
N ARG A 103 -12.68 23.26 -21.79
CA ARG A 103 -13.57 23.34 -22.94
C ARG A 103 -12.83 23.71 -24.23
#